data_AF-U6DAB8-F1
#
_entry.id   AF-U6DAB8-F1
#
_cell.length_a   1.000
_cell.length_b   1.000
_cell.length_c   1.000
_cell.angle_alpha   90.00
_cell.angle_beta   90.00
_cell.angle_gamma   90.00
#
_symmetry.space_group_name_H-M   'P 1'
#
loop_
_entity.id
_entity.type
_entity.pdbx_description
1 polymer ?
#
loop_
_entity_poly.entity_id
_entity_poly.type
_entity_poly.pdbx_seq_one_letter_code
_entity_poly.pdbx_strand_id
1 'polypeptide(L)'
;DLELKYLLQKRDSRIEVHSIFISNDMRLGSWFDPSWRKRMLLTLKSNKYQPGLVHVMLALSLQICLTKNSTLEPVMAIYVNPFGGSHSESWFMPVSEGSFPDWERTNVDAAAQCQNWTITLGNRWKTFFETVHVYLRSRIKSLDDSSNETIYYEPLEMTDPSKNLGYMKINTLQVFGYSLPFDPDAIRDLILQLDYPYTQGSQDSALLQLIELRDRVNQLSPPGKVRLDLFSCLLRHRLKLANNEVGRIQSSLRAFNSKLPNPVEYETGKLCS
;
A
#
# COMPACT_ATOMS: atom_id res chain seq x y z
N ASP A 1 -9.12 14.19 -8.45
CA ASP A 1 -8.96 13.02 -9.35
C ASP A 1 -8.58 13.40 -10.77
N LEU A 2 -9.34 14.26 -11.47
CA LEU A 2 -8.94 14.75 -12.80
C LEU A 2 -7.56 15.42 -12.79
N GLU A 3 -7.31 16.29 -11.82
CA GLU A 3 -5.99 16.93 -11.63
C GLU A 3 -4.89 15.92 -11.36
N LEU A 4 -5.12 14.95 -10.47
CA LEU A 4 -4.17 13.86 -10.21
C LEU A 4 -3.83 13.10 -11.50
N LYS A 5 -4.84 12.72 -12.29
CA LYS A 5 -4.62 12.03 -13.57
C LYS A 5 -3.77 12.88 -14.53
N TYR A 6 -4.05 14.17 -14.61
CA TYR A 6 -3.27 15.12 -15.40
C TYR A 6 -1.80 15.20 -14.93
N LEU A 7 -1.58 15.33 -13.62
CA LEU A 7 -0.23 15.39 -13.04
C LEU A 7 0.56 14.09 -13.22
N LEU A 8 -0.10 12.93 -13.11
CA LEU A 8 0.50 11.62 -13.38
C LEU A 8 0.92 11.48 -14.85
N GLN A 9 0.07 11.91 -15.79
CA GLN A 9 0.40 11.93 -17.22
C GLN A 9 1.61 12.83 -17.51
N LYS A 10 1.73 13.94 -16.78
CA LYS A 10 2.87 14.86 -16.86
C LYS A 10 4.10 14.40 -16.08
N ARG A 11 3.99 13.31 -15.31
CA ARG A 11 5.02 12.80 -14.39
C ARG A 11 5.56 13.90 -13.48
N ASP A 12 4.64 14.68 -12.92
CA ASP A 12 5.00 15.81 -12.08
C ASP A 12 5.67 15.31 -10.79
N SER A 13 6.93 15.68 -10.56
CA SER A 13 7.70 15.23 -9.41
C SER A 13 7.19 15.80 -8.07
N ARG A 14 6.34 16.83 -8.10
CA ARG A 14 5.78 17.44 -6.87
C ARG A 14 4.78 16.53 -6.16
N ILE A 15 4.15 15.62 -6.91
CA ILE A 15 3.25 14.61 -6.34
C ILE A 15 3.96 13.29 -6.07
N GLU A 16 5.25 13.17 -6.35
CA GLU A 16 6.03 11.99 -6.03
C GLU A 16 6.37 12.00 -4.53
N VAL A 17 6.01 10.92 -3.84
CA VAL A 17 6.45 10.72 -2.46
C VAL A 17 7.80 10.02 -2.50
N HIS A 18 8.81 10.68 -1.95
CA HIS A 18 10.14 10.11 -1.87
C HIS A 18 10.11 8.74 -1.17
N SER A 19 10.54 7.71 -1.88
CA SER A 19 10.60 6.35 -1.38
C SER A 19 11.82 5.64 -1.94
N ILE A 20 12.35 4.72 -1.15
CA ILE A 20 13.58 4.01 -1.47
C ILE A 20 13.21 2.62 -1.94
N PHE A 21 13.72 2.27 -3.12
CA PHE A 21 13.64 0.91 -3.63
C PHE A 21 14.58 -0.02 -2.87
N ILE A 22 14.01 -1.13 -2.40
CA ILE A 22 14.71 -2.20 -1.68
C ILE A 22 14.29 -3.51 -2.34
N SER A 23 15.26 -4.21 -2.93
CA SER A 23 15.08 -5.58 -3.41
C SER A 23 16.40 -6.33 -3.29
N ASN A 24 16.32 -7.58 -2.86
CA ASN A 24 17.44 -8.51 -2.88
C ASN A 24 17.55 -9.25 -4.22
N ASP A 25 16.48 -9.22 -5.01
CA ASP A 25 16.33 -10.04 -6.21
C ASP A 25 16.82 -9.33 -7.46
N MET A 26 16.70 -8.00 -7.49
CA MET A 26 17.04 -7.21 -8.67
C MET A 26 17.39 -5.77 -8.34
N ARG A 27 18.01 -5.09 -9.31
CA ARG A 27 18.28 -3.65 -9.28
C ARG A 27 17.47 -2.96 -10.36
N LEU A 28 16.96 -1.78 -10.05
CA LEU A 28 16.31 -0.93 -11.05
C LEU A 28 17.28 -0.65 -12.21
N GLY A 29 16.73 -0.57 -13.43
CA GLY A 29 17.48 -0.36 -14.66
C GLY A 29 18.25 -1.59 -15.18
N SER A 30 18.23 -2.72 -14.48
CA SER A 30 18.93 -3.95 -14.89
C SER A 30 17.97 -4.96 -15.52
N TRP A 31 18.42 -5.62 -16.59
CA TRP A 31 17.70 -6.75 -17.19
C TRP A 31 17.86 -7.98 -16.31
N PHE A 32 16.77 -8.73 -16.15
CA PHE A 32 16.75 -10.01 -15.44
C PHE A 32 15.84 -10.98 -16.20
N ASP A 33 16.16 -12.26 -16.10
CA ASP A 33 15.29 -13.33 -16.58
C ASP A 33 14.16 -13.49 -15.56
N PRO A 34 12.86 -13.44 -15.90
CA PRO A 34 11.80 -13.66 -14.93
C PRO A 34 11.44 -15.14 -14.71
N SER A 35 12.06 -16.08 -15.45
CA SER A 35 11.80 -17.52 -15.36
C SER A 35 12.48 -18.19 -14.15
N TRP A 36 13.67 -17.71 -13.76
CA TRP A 36 14.46 -18.25 -12.63
C TRP A 36 13.76 -18.19 -11.26
N ARG A 37 12.74 -17.33 -11.10
CA ARG A 37 12.00 -17.17 -9.84
C ARG A 37 10.52 -16.90 -10.10
N LYS A 38 9.68 -17.77 -9.56
CA LYS A 38 8.21 -17.69 -9.64
C LYS A 38 7.62 -16.41 -9.01
N ARG A 39 8.38 -15.70 -8.16
CA ARG A 39 7.93 -14.50 -7.45
C ARG A 39 9.13 -13.63 -7.09
N MET A 40 9.09 -12.36 -7.45
CA MET A 40 10.05 -11.35 -6.97
C MET A 40 9.37 -10.36 -6.06
N LEU A 41 10.07 -9.90 -5.01
CA LEU A 41 9.57 -8.87 -4.10
C LEU A 41 10.30 -7.54 -4.35
N LEU A 42 9.52 -6.55 -4.77
CA LEU A 42 9.96 -5.16 -4.94
C LEU A 42 9.39 -4.35 -3.78
N THR A 43 10.24 -3.68 -3.01
CA THR A 43 9.78 -2.93 -1.85
C THR A 43 10.11 -1.45 -2.00
N LEU A 44 9.11 -0.58 -1.82
CA LEU A 44 9.31 0.84 -1.61
C LEU A 44 9.14 1.18 -0.14
N LYS A 45 10.06 1.97 0.42
CA LYS A 45 9.98 2.46 1.81
C LYS A 45 10.16 3.97 1.87
N SER A 46 9.17 4.70 2.39
CA SER A 46 9.16 6.17 2.40
C SER A 46 9.88 6.79 3.62
N ASN A 47 9.73 6.19 4.81
CA ASN A 47 10.20 6.76 6.08
C ASN A 47 11.57 6.27 6.56
N LYS A 48 12.47 5.82 5.68
CA LYS A 48 13.79 5.28 6.11
C LYS A 48 14.63 6.32 6.87
N TYR A 49 14.51 7.60 6.50
CA TYR A 49 15.33 8.69 7.05
C TYR A 49 14.54 9.83 7.72
N GLN A 50 13.21 9.87 7.54
CA GLN A 50 12.34 10.92 8.10
C GLN A 50 11.14 10.31 8.83
N PRO A 51 11.28 9.88 10.10
CA PRO A 51 10.19 9.25 10.84
C PRO A 51 9.09 10.24 11.28
N GLY A 52 9.18 11.52 10.94
CA GLY A 52 8.19 12.55 11.32
C GLY A 52 7.04 12.72 10.33
N LEU A 53 6.94 11.87 9.31
CA LEU A 53 5.89 11.95 8.29
C LEU A 53 5.04 10.68 8.24
N VAL A 54 3.77 10.84 7.91
CA VAL A 54 2.90 9.77 7.40
C VAL A 54 2.50 10.11 5.97
N HIS A 55 2.46 9.11 5.09
CA HIS A 55 2.24 9.36 3.67
C HIS A 55 0.93 8.75 3.23
N VAL A 56 0.24 9.46 2.34
CA VAL A 56 -0.98 8.99 1.71
C VAL A 56 -0.67 8.71 0.25
N MET A 57 -0.91 7.47 -0.18
CA MET A 57 -0.76 7.02 -1.55
C MET A 57 -2.02 7.35 -2.35
N LEU A 58 -1.82 8.00 -3.49
CA LEU A 58 -2.85 8.33 -4.48
C LEU A 58 -2.69 7.55 -5.78
N ALA A 59 -1.46 7.14 -6.12
CA ALA A 59 -1.18 6.26 -7.25
C ALA A 59 0.15 5.53 -7.07
N LEU A 60 0.31 4.45 -7.82
CA LEU A 60 1.55 3.68 -7.92
C LEU A 60 1.87 3.49 -9.41
N SER A 61 3.12 3.71 -9.79
CA SER A 61 3.58 3.51 -11.17
C SER A 61 4.85 2.70 -11.25
N LEU A 62 4.89 1.78 -12.21
CA LEU A 62 6.05 0.96 -12.55
C LEU A 62 6.36 1.09 -14.03
N GLN A 63 7.61 1.36 -14.38
CA GLN A 63 8.05 1.27 -15.77
C GLN A 63 8.70 -0.10 -16.02
N ILE A 64 8.02 -0.94 -16.79
CA ILE A 64 8.46 -2.29 -17.14
C ILE A 64 8.83 -2.32 -18.62
N CYS A 65 10.02 -2.81 -18.91
CA CYS A 65 10.51 -3.05 -20.26
C CYS A 65 10.65 -4.54 -20.51
N LEU A 66 10.26 -4.96 -21.70
CA LEU A 66 10.43 -6.32 -22.19
C LEU A 66 11.37 -6.33 -23.39
N THR A 67 12.06 -7.45 -23.57
CA THR A 67 12.82 -7.72 -24.80
C THR A 67 11.87 -7.87 -25.99
N LYS A 68 12.36 -7.53 -27.20
CA LYS A 68 11.57 -7.66 -28.43
C LYS A 68 11.15 -9.12 -28.63
N ASN A 69 9.89 -9.34 -29.01
CA ASN A 69 9.26 -10.66 -29.18
C ASN A 69 9.11 -11.48 -27.88
N SER A 70 9.16 -10.82 -26.71
CA SER A 70 8.83 -11.48 -25.44
C SER A 70 7.36 -11.92 -25.43
N THR A 71 7.13 -13.18 -25.07
CA THR A 71 5.80 -13.75 -24.83
C THR A 71 5.33 -13.51 -23.39
N LEU A 72 6.13 -12.82 -22.57
CA LEU A 72 5.84 -12.63 -21.16
C LEU A 72 4.86 -11.49 -20.92
N GLU A 73 3.94 -11.70 -19.99
CA GLU A 73 3.10 -10.68 -19.41
C GLU A 73 3.39 -10.56 -17.90
N PRO A 74 3.73 -9.36 -17.40
CA PRO A 74 3.91 -9.13 -15.98
C PRO A 74 2.56 -9.16 -15.25
N VAL A 75 2.50 -9.89 -14.15
CA VAL A 75 1.37 -9.93 -13.23
C VAL A 75 1.86 -9.41 -11.87
N MET A 76 1.16 -8.42 -11.34
CA MET A 76 1.56 -7.72 -10.11
C MET A 76 0.52 -7.89 -9.02
N ALA A 77 0.97 -8.33 -7.85
CA ALA A 77 0.19 -8.36 -6.62
C ALA A 77 0.79 -7.35 -5.64
N ILE A 78 -0.01 -6.37 -5.20
CA ILE A 78 0.46 -5.29 -4.33
C ILE A 78 -0.01 -5.56 -2.90
N TYR A 79 0.92 -5.46 -1.96
CA TYR A 79 0.64 -5.45 -0.53
C TYR A 79 1.15 -4.14 0.05
N VAL A 80 0.32 -3.48 0.85
CA VAL A 80 0.63 -2.17 1.41
C VAL A 80 0.65 -2.27 2.92
N ASN A 81 1.74 -1.80 3.50
CA ASN A 81 1.86 -1.57 4.92
C ASN A 81 1.71 -0.06 5.20
N PRO A 82 0.72 0.35 6.01
CA PRO A 82 0.38 1.76 6.23
C PRO A 82 1.38 2.51 7.13
N PHE A 83 1.97 1.85 8.13
CA PHE A 83 2.68 2.52 9.24
C PHE A 83 3.96 1.82 9.69
N GLY A 84 4.49 0.93 8.85
CA GLY A 84 5.57 0.01 9.19
C GLY A 84 5.04 -1.31 9.76
N GLY A 85 5.95 -2.28 9.94
CA GLY A 85 5.60 -3.64 10.35
C GLY A 85 6.14 -4.68 9.38
N SER A 86 5.70 -5.92 9.57
CA SER A 86 6.14 -7.02 8.72
C SER A 86 5.27 -7.17 7.46
N HIS A 87 5.70 -8.02 6.54
CA HIS A 87 4.92 -8.34 5.34
C HIS A 87 3.53 -8.94 5.69
N SER A 88 3.42 -9.71 6.78
CA SER A 88 2.13 -10.32 7.18
C SER A 88 1.11 -9.30 7.71
N GLU A 89 1.55 -8.09 8.02
CA GLU A 89 0.71 -6.97 8.48
C GLU A 89 0.37 -6.01 7.33
N SER A 90 0.57 -6.45 6.10
CA SER A 90 0.21 -5.70 4.91
C SER A 90 -1.15 -6.17 4.40
N TRP A 91 -1.97 -5.24 3.97
CA TRP A 91 -3.23 -5.58 3.30
C TRP A 91 -2.99 -5.77 1.81
N PHE A 92 -3.78 -6.65 1.19
CA PHE A 92 -3.70 -6.94 -0.24
C PHE A 92 -4.57 -5.98 -1.05
N MET A 93 -3.98 -5.38 -2.09
CA MET A 93 -4.70 -4.48 -2.98
C MET A 93 -5.56 -5.27 -3.98
N PRO A 94 -6.90 -5.12 -3.97
CA PRO A 94 -7.80 -5.91 -4.80
C PRO A 94 -7.90 -5.30 -6.21
N VAL A 95 -6.77 -5.27 -6.93
CA VAL A 95 -6.68 -4.73 -8.30
C VAL A 95 -7.72 -5.41 -9.19
N SER A 96 -8.42 -4.60 -9.98
CA SER A 96 -9.51 -5.03 -10.89
C SER A 96 -10.71 -5.75 -10.26
N GLU A 97 -10.84 -5.78 -8.93
CA GLU A 97 -12.00 -6.35 -8.26
C GLU A 97 -13.11 -5.31 -8.03
N GLY A 98 -14.32 -5.60 -8.52
CA GLY A 98 -15.51 -4.78 -8.29
C GLY A 98 -15.39 -3.37 -8.89
N SER A 99 -15.28 -2.35 -8.02
CA SER A 99 -15.09 -0.95 -8.46
C SER A 99 -13.67 -0.42 -8.19
N PHE A 100 -12.76 -1.30 -7.77
CA PHE A 100 -11.38 -0.94 -7.52
C PHE A 100 -10.64 -0.70 -8.85
N PRO A 101 -9.66 0.22 -8.91
CA PRO A 101 -8.98 0.57 -10.16
C PRO A 101 -8.15 -0.60 -10.71
N ASP A 102 -8.02 -0.63 -12.03
CA ASP A 102 -7.10 -1.53 -12.73
C ASP A 102 -5.86 -0.76 -13.23
N TRP A 103 -4.87 -1.50 -13.72
CA TRP A 103 -3.64 -0.96 -14.31
C TRP A 103 -3.90 -0.25 -15.64
N GLU A 104 -3.60 1.04 -15.70
CA GLU A 104 -3.50 1.78 -16.96
C GLU A 104 -2.09 1.58 -17.56
N ARG A 105 -2.04 1.03 -18.78
CA ARG A 105 -0.78 0.80 -19.52
C ARG A 105 -0.55 1.91 -20.52
N THR A 106 0.62 2.58 -20.46
CA THR A 106 1.02 3.60 -21.44
C THR A 106 2.39 3.31 -22.02
N ASN A 107 2.51 3.34 -23.36
CA ASN A 107 3.78 3.09 -24.04
C ASN A 107 4.70 4.30 -23.90
N VAL A 108 5.97 4.08 -23.54
CA VAL A 108 6.94 5.17 -23.32
C VAL A 108 7.92 5.31 -24.48
N ASP A 109 8.28 4.20 -25.11
CA ASP A 109 9.20 4.17 -26.25
C ASP A 109 8.76 3.07 -27.22
N ALA A 110 8.87 3.33 -28.52
CA ALA A 110 8.58 2.35 -29.57
C ALA A 110 9.76 1.37 -29.79
N ALA A 111 10.98 1.77 -29.42
CA ALA A 111 12.20 1.01 -29.71
C ALA A 111 12.51 -0.09 -28.67
N ALA A 112 12.33 0.23 -27.39
CA ALA A 112 12.31 -0.74 -26.29
C ALA A 112 10.85 -0.90 -25.86
N GLN A 113 10.30 -2.12 -25.84
CA GLN A 113 8.90 -2.38 -25.47
C GLN A 113 8.67 -2.07 -23.98
N CYS A 114 8.69 -0.79 -23.64
CA CYS A 114 8.62 -0.24 -22.30
C CYS A 114 7.26 0.39 -22.07
N GLN A 115 6.59 -0.07 -21.04
CA GLN A 115 5.27 0.37 -20.65
C GLN A 115 5.31 0.88 -19.22
N ASN A 116 4.64 2.00 -18.99
CA ASN A 116 4.27 2.43 -17.67
C ASN A 116 2.97 1.73 -17.29
N TRP A 117 3.00 1.06 -16.15
CA TRP A 117 1.86 0.47 -15.49
C TRP A 117 1.52 1.35 -14.31
N THR A 118 0.41 2.05 -14.40
CA THR A 118 -0.02 3.01 -13.38
C THR A 118 -1.38 2.62 -12.85
N ILE A 119 -1.49 2.46 -11.53
CA ILE A 119 -2.78 2.31 -10.84
C ILE A 119 -3.10 3.61 -10.11
N THR A 120 -4.24 4.20 -10.41
CA THR A 120 -4.68 5.48 -9.84
C THR A 120 -5.76 5.23 -8.81
N LEU A 121 -5.45 5.42 -7.53
CA LEU A 121 -6.39 5.26 -6.42
C LEU A 121 -7.33 6.46 -6.29
N GLY A 122 -6.81 7.66 -6.58
CA GLY A 122 -7.58 8.91 -6.46
C GLY A 122 -8.07 9.16 -5.04
N ASN A 123 -9.04 10.06 -4.88
CA ASN A 123 -9.57 10.43 -3.58
C ASN A 123 -10.40 9.31 -2.94
N ARG A 124 -11.02 8.45 -3.76
CA ARG A 124 -11.90 7.37 -3.31
C ARG A 124 -11.13 6.24 -2.63
N TRP A 125 -9.95 5.89 -3.14
CA TRP A 125 -9.19 4.72 -2.71
C TRP A 125 -7.85 5.05 -2.06
N LYS A 126 -7.60 6.33 -1.76
CA LYS A 126 -6.38 6.76 -1.08
C LYS A 126 -6.24 6.11 0.29
N THR A 127 -5.00 5.82 0.65
CA THR A 127 -4.67 5.07 1.86
C THR A 127 -3.31 5.49 2.38
N PHE A 128 -3.05 5.27 3.66
CA PHE A 128 -1.71 5.39 4.20
C PHE A 128 -0.77 4.34 3.60
N PHE A 129 0.49 4.72 3.48
CA PHE A 129 1.59 3.80 3.19
C PHE A 129 2.87 4.24 3.89
N GLU A 130 3.66 3.25 4.29
CA GLU A 130 5.06 3.38 4.67
C GLU A 130 5.91 2.41 3.87
N THR A 131 5.38 1.21 3.63
CA THR A 131 6.03 0.20 2.79
C THR A 131 5.05 -0.35 1.75
N VAL A 132 5.47 -0.41 0.49
CA VAL A 132 4.70 -1.04 -0.59
C VAL A 132 5.50 -2.22 -1.13
N HIS A 133 4.92 -3.40 -1.06
CA HIS A 133 5.47 -4.65 -1.55
C HIS A 133 4.77 -5.02 -2.86
N VAL A 134 5.51 -5.01 -3.96
CA VAL A 134 5.01 -5.46 -5.26
C VAL A 134 5.60 -6.83 -5.55
N TYR A 135 4.70 -7.81 -5.63
CA TYR A 135 5.05 -9.14 -6.09
C TYR A 135 4.85 -9.26 -7.57
N LEU A 136 5.95 -9.40 -8.28
CA LEU A 136 5.95 -9.60 -9.71
C LEU A 136 6.02 -11.10 -10.01
N ARG A 137 5.08 -11.55 -10.83
CA ARG A 137 5.09 -12.85 -11.50
C ARG A 137 5.09 -12.62 -13.01
N SER A 138 5.56 -13.59 -13.78
CA SER A 138 5.42 -13.57 -15.23
C SER A 138 4.55 -14.75 -15.68
N ARG A 139 3.68 -14.50 -16.67
CA ARG A 139 2.93 -15.56 -17.38
C ARG A 139 3.25 -15.50 -18.88
N ILE A 140 3.12 -16.63 -19.56
CA ILE A 140 3.17 -16.67 -21.03
C ILE A 140 1.81 -16.18 -21.53
N LYS A 141 1.79 -15.28 -22.52
CA LYS A 141 0.56 -14.86 -23.18
C LYS A 141 -0.13 -16.08 -23.82
N SER A 142 -1.32 -16.43 -23.32
CA SER A 142 -2.23 -17.37 -23.98
C SER A 142 -2.66 -16.79 -25.33
N LEU A 143 -2.70 -17.62 -26.37
CA LEU A 143 -3.22 -17.25 -27.70
C LEU A 143 -4.74 -17.38 -27.80
N ASP A 144 -5.41 -17.95 -26.78
CA ASP A 144 -6.85 -18.20 -26.80
C ASP A 144 -7.59 -17.28 -25.81
N ASP A 145 -8.40 -16.39 -26.37
CA ASP A 145 -9.21 -15.36 -25.69
C ASP A 145 -10.59 -15.90 -25.22
N SER A 146 -10.71 -17.23 -25.03
CA SER A 146 -12.02 -17.91 -25.00
C SER A 146 -12.28 -18.83 -23.82
N SER A 147 -11.72 -18.60 -22.63
CA SER A 147 -12.17 -19.34 -21.44
C SER A 147 -12.26 -18.47 -20.20
N ASN A 148 -13.36 -18.64 -19.46
CA ASN A 148 -13.56 -18.09 -18.13
C ASN A 148 -12.32 -18.40 -17.27
N GLU A 149 -11.49 -17.37 -17.02
CA GLU A 149 -10.24 -17.46 -16.26
C GLU A 149 -10.54 -17.89 -14.81
N THR A 150 -10.64 -19.21 -14.59
CA THR A 150 -10.42 -19.76 -13.26
C THR A 150 -8.93 -19.66 -12.96
N ILE A 151 -8.61 -19.20 -11.75
CA ILE A 151 -7.28 -18.89 -11.22
C ILE A 151 -6.47 -20.19 -11.06
N TYR A 152 -6.14 -20.85 -12.17
CA TYR A 152 -5.26 -22.01 -12.20
C TYR A 152 -3.98 -21.60 -12.92
N TYR A 153 -2.98 -21.26 -12.12
CA TYR A 153 -1.65 -20.87 -12.59
C TYR A 153 -0.93 -22.13 -13.08
N GLU A 154 -0.79 -22.29 -14.40
CA GLU A 154 0.06 -23.32 -14.96
C GLU A 154 1.53 -23.00 -14.61
N PRO A 155 2.27 -23.91 -13.95
CA PRO A 155 3.67 -23.68 -13.62
C PRO A 155 4.49 -23.50 -14.91
N LEU A 156 5.41 -22.53 -14.92
CA LEU A 156 6.44 -22.39 -15.96
C LEU A 156 7.45 -23.56 -15.98
N GLU A 157 7.15 -24.68 -15.30
CA GLU A 157 8.01 -25.84 -15.26
C GLU A 157 7.71 -26.73 -16.48
N MET A 158 8.76 -26.98 -17.26
CA MET A 158 8.80 -27.86 -18.44
C MET A 158 8.21 -27.34 -19.76
N THR A 159 8.43 -26.07 -20.09
CA THR A 159 8.40 -25.67 -21.51
C THR A 159 9.81 -25.56 -22.07
N ASP A 160 10.00 -26.17 -23.22
CA ASP A 160 11.22 -26.25 -24.03
C ASP A 160 12.02 -24.91 -24.00
N PRO A 161 13.33 -24.89 -23.65
CA PRO A 161 14.15 -23.67 -23.63
C PRO A 161 14.28 -22.98 -25.01
N SER A 162 13.75 -23.60 -26.07
CA SER A 162 13.63 -23.09 -27.42
C SER A 162 12.40 -22.18 -27.65
N LYS A 163 11.45 -22.10 -26.71
CA LYS A 163 10.29 -21.19 -26.78
C LYS A 163 10.61 -19.88 -26.05
N ASN A 164 10.93 -18.84 -26.81
CA ASN A 164 11.31 -17.48 -26.36
C ASN A 164 10.81 -17.07 -24.95
N LEU A 165 11.72 -17.17 -23.97
CA LEU A 165 11.62 -16.54 -22.65
C LEU A 165 12.35 -15.20 -22.73
N GLY A 166 11.58 -14.10 -22.76
CA GLY A 166 12.17 -12.76 -22.83
C GLY A 166 12.80 -12.32 -21.50
N TYR A 167 13.76 -11.41 -21.54
CA TYR A 167 14.19 -10.67 -20.34
C TYR A 167 13.21 -9.54 -20.03
N MET A 168 13.11 -9.21 -18.74
CA MET A 168 12.37 -8.07 -18.23
C MET A 168 13.33 -7.09 -17.55
N LYS A 169 12.99 -5.80 -17.55
CA LYS A 169 13.71 -4.75 -16.82
C LYS A 169 12.70 -3.82 -16.18
N ILE A 170 12.91 -3.48 -14.91
CA ILE A 170 12.12 -2.45 -14.22
C ILE A 170 12.99 -1.20 -14.14
N ASN A 171 12.62 -0.15 -14.85
CA ASN A 171 13.39 1.10 -14.86
C ASN A 171 13.08 1.94 -13.63
N THR A 172 11.80 2.12 -13.32
CA THR A 172 11.32 2.96 -12.22
C THR A 172 10.15 2.29 -11.50
N LEU A 173 10.04 2.57 -10.21
CA LEU A 173 8.94 2.19 -9.34
C LEU A 173 8.72 3.37 -8.40
N GLN A 174 7.56 4.01 -8.51
CA GLN A 174 7.27 5.30 -7.87
C GLN A 174 5.89 5.29 -7.24
N VAL A 175 5.78 5.89 -6.06
CA VAL A 175 4.50 6.18 -5.39
C VAL A 175 4.22 7.66 -5.49
N PHE A 176 2.98 7.99 -5.87
CA PHE A 176 2.49 9.35 -5.93
C PHE A 176 1.45 9.59 -4.84
N GLY A 177 1.46 10.78 -4.26
CA GLY A 177 0.69 11.09 -3.07
C GLY A 177 1.12 12.37 -2.39
N TYR A 178 0.91 12.42 -1.08
CA TYR A 178 1.35 13.53 -0.24
C TYR A 178 1.78 13.05 1.14
N SER A 179 2.59 13.87 1.80
CA SER A 179 3.11 13.62 3.14
C SER A 179 2.42 14.55 4.13
N LEU A 180 2.07 14.04 5.30
CA LEU A 180 1.53 14.80 6.41
C LEU A 180 2.53 14.76 7.57
N PRO A 181 2.77 15.89 8.25
CA PRO A 181 3.49 15.90 9.53
C PRO A 181 2.81 14.95 10.52
N PHE A 182 3.62 14.19 11.23
CA PHE A 182 3.17 13.26 12.25
C PHE A 182 3.96 13.51 13.53
N ASP A 183 3.24 13.98 14.55
CA ASP A 183 3.78 14.19 15.88
C ASP A 183 3.36 13.02 16.79
N PRO A 184 4.27 12.06 17.07
CA PRO A 184 3.96 10.95 17.97
C PRO A 184 3.77 11.40 19.41
N ASP A 185 4.41 12.50 19.83
CA ASP A 185 4.42 12.93 21.23
C ASP A 185 3.09 13.58 21.60
N ALA A 186 2.49 14.34 20.68
CA ALA A 186 1.12 14.85 20.86
C ALA A 186 0.10 13.74 21.13
N ILE A 187 0.21 12.59 20.45
CA ILE A 187 -0.70 11.45 20.67
C ILE A 187 -0.34 10.73 21.98
N ARG A 188 0.95 10.63 22.34
CA ARG A 188 1.37 10.08 23.64
C ARG A 188 0.84 10.90 24.80
N ASP A 189 0.85 12.23 24.70
CA ASP A 189 0.31 13.12 25.74
C ASP A 189 -1.20 12.90 25.94
N LEU A 190 -1.96 12.71 24.85
CA LEU A 190 -3.38 12.33 24.96
C LEU A 190 -3.57 10.97 25.67
N ILE A 191 -2.68 10.01 25.42
CA ILE A 191 -2.72 8.70 26.08
C ILE A 191 -2.34 8.83 27.57
N LEU A 192 -1.34 9.65 27.91
CA LEU A 192 -0.93 9.91 29.29
C LEU A 192 -2.05 10.59 30.09
N GLN A 193 -2.83 11.48 29.48
CA GLN A 193 -4.02 12.07 30.09
C GLN A 193 -5.09 11.03 30.48
N LEU A 194 -5.11 9.85 29.84
CA LEU A 194 -6.02 8.76 30.23
C LEU A 194 -5.59 8.12 31.55
N ASP A 195 -4.29 8.05 31.81
CA ASP A 195 -3.71 7.44 33.02
C ASP A 195 -3.59 8.44 34.18
N TYR A 196 -3.30 9.70 33.85
CA TYR A 196 -3.05 10.77 34.82
C TYR A 196 -3.89 12.02 34.51
N PRO A 197 -5.23 11.93 34.60
CA PRO A 197 -6.11 13.06 34.24
C PRO A 197 -5.87 14.30 35.12
N TYR A 198 -5.50 14.12 36.39
CA TYR A 198 -5.31 15.23 37.33
C TYR A 198 -4.09 16.13 37.05
N THR A 199 -3.18 15.71 36.16
CA THR A 199 -1.92 16.45 35.89
C THR A 199 -1.82 17.01 34.48
N GLN A 200 -2.61 16.50 33.51
CA GLN A 200 -2.45 16.86 32.10
C GLN A 200 -3.73 17.28 31.35
N GLY A 201 -4.94 17.17 31.94
CA GLY A 201 -6.18 17.63 31.28
C GLY A 201 -7.42 16.78 31.60
N SER A 202 -8.55 17.07 30.97
CA SER A 202 -9.77 16.26 31.16
C SER A 202 -9.68 14.94 30.39
N GLN A 203 -9.89 13.82 31.09
CA GLN A 203 -9.91 12.47 30.48
C GLN A 203 -10.89 12.38 29.31
N ASP A 204 -12.08 12.96 29.45
CA ASP A 204 -13.13 12.94 28.43
C ASP A 204 -12.69 13.70 27.17
N SER A 205 -11.95 14.80 27.33
CA SER A 205 -11.42 15.58 26.20
C SER A 205 -10.36 14.82 25.41
N ALA A 206 -9.50 14.06 26.11
CA ALA A 206 -8.51 13.21 25.46
C ALA A 206 -9.18 12.03 24.72
N LEU A 207 -10.19 11.40 25.33
CA LEU A 207 -10.95 10.32 24.70
C LEU A 207 -11.69 10.80 23.44
N LEU A 208 -12.30 11.98 23.47
CA LEU A 208 -12.94 12.58 22.29
C LEU A 208 -11.94 12.79 21.15
N GLN A 209 -10.77 13.36 21.44
CA GLN A 209 -9.72 13.57 20.42
C GLN A 209 -9.20 12.25 19.85
N LEU A 210 -9.00 11.23 20.68
CA LEU A 210 -8.55 9.91 20.25
C LEU A 210 -9.61 9.18 19.39
N ILE A 211 -10.91 9.36 19.68
CA ILE A 211 -12.00 8.87 18.82
C ILE A 211 -11.95 9.55 17.46
N GLU A 212 -11.82 10.87 17.42
CA GLU A 212 -11.74 11.61 16.17
C GLU A 212 -10.51 11.19 15.34
N LEU A 213 -9.35 11.02 15.98
CA LEU A 213 -8.14 10.52 15.34
C LEU A 213 -8.34 9.11 14.78
N ARG A 214 -8.92 8.20 15.56
CA ARG A 214 -9.26 6.84 15.11
C ARG A 214 -10.13 6.88 13.86
N ASP A 215 -11.19 7.69 13.89
CA ASP A 215 -12.15 7.74 12.79
C ASP A 215 -11.53 8.34 11.53
N ARG A 216 -10.74 9.41 11.65
CA ARG A 216 -9.99 10.00 10.51
C ARG A 216 -8.97 9.03 9.93
N VAL A 217 -8.23 8.31 10.78
CA VAL A 217 -7.21 7.35 10.33
C VAL A 217 -7.87 6.16 9.65
N ASN A 218 -8.91 5.58 10.24
CA ASN A 218 -9.62 4.43 9.69
C ASN A 218 -10.49 4.79 8.48
N GLN A 219 -10.85 6.06 8.28
CA GLN A 219 -11.52 6.51 7.05
C GLN A 219 -10.64 6.35 5.81
N LEU A 220 -9.31 6.34 5.97
CA LEU A 220 -8.36 6.05 4.89
C LEU A 220 -8.07 4.55 4.75
N SER A 221 -8.83 3.69 5.44
CA SER A 221 -8.84 2.26 5.13
C SER A 221 -9.19 2.06 3.66
N PRO A 222 -8.47 1.21 2.93
CA PRO A 222 -8.91 0.75 1.63
C PRO A 222 -10.29 0.08 1.74
N PRO A 223 -11.07 0.07 0.66
CA PRO A 223 -12.34 -0.63 0.63
C PRO A 223 -12.15 -2.13 0.86
N GLY A 224 -13.03 -2.68 1.67
CA GLY A 224 -13.17 -4.10 1.88
C GLY A 224 -14.54 -4.38 2.50
N LYS A 225 -14.84 -5.66 2.72
CA LYS A 225 -16.06 -6.05 3.46
C LYS A 225 -16.13 -5.39 4.83
N VAL A 226 -14.97 -5.19 5.45
CA VAL A 226 -14.80 -4.57 6.76
C VAL A 226 -13.67 -3.54 6.65
N ARG A 227 -13.81 -2.38 7.31
CA ARG A 227 -12.73 -1.38 7.37
C ARG A 227 -11.56 -1.94 8.18
N LEU A 228 -10.33 -1.65 7.77
CA LEU A 228 -9.15 -2.05 8.53
C LEU A 228 -8.92 -1.12 9.70
N ASP A 229 -8.47 -1.67 10.82
CA ASP A 229 -8.10 -0.92 12.01
C ASP A 229 -6.69 -0.31 11.88
N LEU A 230 -6.59 0.70 11.02
CA LEU A 230 -5.36 1.45 10.78
C LEU A 230 -4.90 2.21 12.03
N PHE A 231 -5.83 2.65 12.89
CA PHE A 231 -5.50 3.36 14.11
C PHE A 231 -4.65 2.50 15.07
N SER A 232 -5.01 1.24 15.28
CA SER A 232 -4.20 0.33 16.10
C SER A 232 -2.83 0.05 15.50
N CYS A 233 -2.74 -0.07 14.18
CA CYS A 233 -1.46 -0.15 13.48
C CYS A 233 -0.59 1.09 13.75
N LEU A 234 -1.19 2.30 13.70
CA LEU A 234 -0.49 3.55 13.99
C LEU A 234 0.04 3.56 15.43
N LEU A 235 -0.79 3.21 16.41
CA LEU A 235 -0.37 3.12 17.81
C LEU A 235 0.79 2.12 18.01
N ARG A 236 0.68 0.94 17.41
CA ARG A 236 1.68 -0.13 17.55
C ARG A 236 3.00 0.22 16.88
N HIS A 237 2.97 0.69 15.64
CA HIS A 237 4.18 0.85 14.84
C HIS A 237 4.81 2.23 14.91
N ARG A 238 3.99 3.29 15.01
CA ARG A 238 4.48 4.67 15.05
C ARG A 238 4.73 5.15 16.47
N LEU A 239 3.83 4.81 17.40
CA LEU A 239 4.02 5.14 18.81
C LEU A 239 4.83 4.07 19.56
N LYS A 240 5.00 2.88 18.98
CA LYS A 240 5.72 1.73 19.58
C LYS A 240 5.06 1.20 20.85
N LEU A 241 3.73 1.29 20.94
CA LEU A 241 2.98 0.77 22.08
C LEU A 241 2.88 -0.76 22.02
N ALA A 242 2.91 -1.40 23.18
CA ALA A 242 2.71 -2.84 23.30
C ALA A 242 1.24 -3.22 23.09
N ASN A 243 1.00 -4.49 22.70
CA ASN A 243 -0.35 -4.98 22.39
C ASN A 243 -1.35 -4.82 23.55
N ASN A 244 -0.89 -4.96 24.79
CA ASN A 244 -1.70 -4.73 25.99
C ASN A 244 -2.09 -3.26 26.17
N GLU A 245 -1.19 -2.32 25.89
CA GLU A 245 -1.47 -0.88 25.93
C GLU A 245 -2.48 -0.48 24.86
N VAL A 246 -2.30 -0.97 23.63
CA VAL A 246 -3.25 -0.75 22.52
C VAL A 246 -4.62 -1.31 22.89
N GLY A 247 -4.69 -2.54 23.43
CA GLY A 247 -5.95 -3.15 23.87
C GLY A 247 -6.67 -2.37 24.97
N ARG A 248 -5.91 -1.81 25.93
CA ARG A 248 -6.45 -0.93 26.98
C ARG A 248 -7.05 0.35 26.38
N ILE A 249 -6.30 1.03 25.51
CA ILE A 249 -6.77 2.24 24.82
C ILE A 249 -8.05 1.96 24.04
N GLN A 250 -8.08 0.89 23.24
CA GLN A 250 -9.28 0.48 22.49
C GLN A 250 -10.48 0.26 23.41
N SER A 251 -10.28 -0.38 24.56
CA SER A 251 -11.35 -0.66 25.51
C SER A 251 -11.91 0.63 26.11
N SER A 252 -11.04 1.57 26.50
CA SER A 252 -11.44 2.89 26.99
C SER A 252 -12.21 3.69 25.93
N LEU A 253 -11.75 3.67 24.68
CA LEU A 253 -12.44 4.36 23.58
C LEU A 253 -13.84 3.78 23.32
N ARG A 254 -14.00 2.45 23.34
CA ARG A 254 -15.32 1.81 23.20
C ARG A 254 -16.25 2.16 24.36
N ALA A 255 -15.76 2.06 25.59
CA ALA A 255 -16.53 2.38 26.79
C ALA A 255 -16.97 3.85 26.88
N PHE A 256 -16.18 4.76 26.30
CA PHE A 256 -16.53 6.17 26.21
C PHE A 256 -17.47 6.45 25.04
N ASN A 257 -17.20 5.88 23.86
CA ASN A 257 -18.03 6.06 22.67
C ASN A 257 -19.49 5.64 22.92
N SER A 258 -19.71 4.52 23.64
CA SER A 258 -21.05 4.03 23.98
C SER A 258 -21.89 4.98 24.86
N LYS A 259 -21.26 5.98 25.49
CA LYS A 259 -21.94 7.01 26.29
C LYS A 259 -22.30 8.25 25.48
N LEU A 260 -21.80 8.38 24.24
CA LEU A 260 -22.06 9.53 23.40
C LEU A 260 -23.48 9.49 22.78
N PRO A 261 -24.08 10.64 22.44
CA PRO A 261 -25.47 10.69 21.94
C PRO A 261 -25.70 9.94 20.61
N ASN A 262 -24.66 9.78 19.78
CA ASN A 262 -24.72 9.10 18.48
C ASN A 262 -23.42 8.31 18.25
N PRO A 263 -23.24 7.14 18.90
CA PRO A 263 -22.02 6.36 18.74
C PRO A 263 -21.97 5.81 17.31
N VAL A 264 -20.99 6.26 16.53
CA VAL A 264 -20.65 5.62 15.26
C VAL A 264 -19.70 4.46 15.59
N GLU A 265 -20.27 3.27 15.74
CA GLU A 265 -19.48 2.04 15.79
C GLU A 265 -19.52 1.35 14.44
N TYR A 266 -18.35 0.99 13.94
CA TYR A 266 -18.18 0.10 12.81
C TYR A 266 -17.22 -1.00 13.24
N GLU A 267 -17.53 -2.23 12.85
CA GLU A 267 -16.58 -3.32 13.03
C GLU A 267 -15.36 -3.07 12.14
N THR A 268 -14.18 -3.30 12.72
CA THR A 268 -12.91 -3.18 12.02
C THR A 268 -12.20 -4.53 11.95
N GLY A 269 -11.67 -4.86 10.78
CA GLY A 269 -10.76 -5.99 10.59
C GLY A 269 -9.39 -5.68 11.18
N LYS A 270 -8.80 -6.66 11.86
CA LYS A 270 -7.44 -6.55 12.40
C LYS A 270 -6.41 -6.63 11.27
N LEU A 271 -5.40 -5.76 11.32
CA LEU A 271 -4.27 -5.77 10.37
C LEU A 271 -2.92 -5.97 11.08
N CYS A 272 -2.66 -5.25 12.17
CA CYS A 272 -1.38 -5.27 12.90
C CYS A 272 -1.51 -5.87 14.31
N SER A 273 -1.96 -7.12 14.39
CA SER A 273 -2.21 -7.84 15.65
C SER A 273 -1.05 -8.75 16.05
#